data_AF-A0A7I8DQE0-F1
#
_entry.id   AF-A0A7I8DQE0-F1
#
_cell.length_a   1.000
_cell.length_b   1.000
_cell.length_c   1.000
_cell.angle_alpha   90.00
_cell.angle_beta   90.00
_cell.angle_gamma   90.00
#
_symmetry.space_group_name_H-M   'P 1'
#
loop_
_entity.id
_entity.type
_entity.pdbx_description
1 polymer ?
#
loop_
_entity_poly.entity_id
_entity_poly.type
_entity_poly.pdbx_seq_one_letter_code
_entity_poly.pdbx_strand_id
1 'polypeptide(L)'
;MQEQAMVTDALNSINAGLKSLGDMISQAEDQELRQTLQQMRNDAETCQHELYTIAKNKNYYPPSQKATPEEINSLRGIASQVSGQGAQSGMSGQ
;
A
#
# COMPACT_ATOMS: atom_id res chain seq x y z
N MET A 1 -11.30 -19.76 -3.52
CA MET A 1 -10.12 -19.58 -2.63
C MET A 1 -8.89 -19.10 -3.41
N GLN A 2 -8.41 -19.82 -4.44
CA GLN A 2 -7.22 -19.39 -5.19
C GLN A 2 -7.46 -18.14 -6.06
N GLU A 3 -8.60 -18.07 -6.77
CA GLU A 3 -9.01 -16.86 -7.51
C GLU A 3 -9.14 -15.63 -6.61
N GLN A 4 -9.68 -15.79 -5.40
CA GLN A 4 -9.81 -14.72 -4.43
C GLN A 4 -8.45 -14.19 -3.98
N ALA A 5 -7.51 -15.07 -3.64
CA ALA A 5 -6.15 -14.68 -3.28
C ALA A 5 -5.46 -13.93 -4.43
N MET A 6 -5.56 -14.44 -5.68
CA MET A 6 -5.00 -13.78 -6.85
C MET A 6 -5.58 -12.38 -7.08
N VAL A 7 -6.88 -12.21 -6.87
CA VAL A 7 -7.55 -10.90 -7.00
C VAL A 7 -7.12 -9.93 -5.91
N THR A 8 -6.98 -10.40 -4.67
CA THR A 8 -6.46 -9.60 -3.56
C THR A 8 -5.00 -9.20 -3.79
N ASP A 9 -4.15 -10.10 -4.26
CA ASP A 9 -2.75 -9.80 -4.56
C ASP A 9 -2.63 -8.79 -5.71
N ALA A 10 -3.43 -8.93 -6.76
CA ALA A 10 -3.48 -7.98 -7.86
C ALA A 10 -3.94 -6.58 -7.39
N LEU A 11 -4.99 -6.50 -6.55
CA LEU A 11 -5.44 -5.23 -5.97
C LEU A 11 -4.37 -4.59 -5.08
N ASN A 12 -3.68 -5.39 -4.26
CA ASN A 12 -2.59 -4.91 -3.41
C ASN A 12 -1.42 -4.37 -4.24
N SER A 13 -1.05 -5.08 -5.32
CA SER A 13 -0.01 -4.67 -6.25
C SER A 13 -0.34 -3.33 -6.93
N ILE A 14 -1.57 -3.18 -7.43
CA ILE A 14 -2.03 -1.93 -8.05
C ILE A 14 -2.01 -0.78 -7.03
N ASN A 15 -2.51 -1.00 -5.81
CA ASN A 15 -2.50 0.02 -4.76
C ASN A 15 -1.08 0.45 -4.36
N ALA A 16 -0.11 -0.48 -4.33
CA ALA A 16 1.29 -0.15 -4.12
C ALA A 16 1.87 0.68 -5.28
N GLY A 17 1.55 0.32 -6.52
CA GLY A 17 1.92 1.07 -7.71
C GLY A 17 1.37 2.51 -7.71
N LEU A 18 0.11 2.71 -7.28
CA LEU A 18 -0.51 4.04 -7.16
C LEU A 18 0.22 4.96 -6.19
N LYS A 19 0.67 4.43 -5.04
CA LYS A 19 1.48 5.20 -4.08
C LYS A 19 2.82 5.59 -4.68
N SER A 20 3.51 4.63 -5.30
CA SER A 20 4.80 4.87 -5.96
C SER A 20 4.68 5.93 -7.07
N LEU A 21 3.63 5.86 -7.90
CA LEU A 21 3.34 6.88 -8.92
C LEU A 21 3.09 8.25 -8.29
N GLY A 22 2.35 8.33 -7.18
CA GLY A 22 2.17 9.58 -6.43
C GLY A 22 3.49 10.18 -5.96
N ASP A 23 4.36 9.36 -5.38
CA ASP A 23 5.69 9.79 -4.91
C ASP A 23 6.56 10.26 -6.09
N MET A 24 6.57 9.53 -7.20
CA MET A 24 7.31 9.91 -8.41
C MET A 24 6.79 11.22 -9.04
N ILE A 25 5.46 11.42 -9.13
CA ILE A 25 4.86 12.67 -9.64
C ILE A 25 5.27 13.88 -8.80
N SER A 26 5.41 13.70 -7.49
CA SER A 26 5.80 14.78 -6.56
C SER A 26 7.27 15.18 -6.68
N GLN A 27 8.12 14.26 -7.14
CA GLN A 27 9.56 14.44 -7.31
C GLN A 27 9.98 14.75 -8.76
N ALA A 28 9.05 14.63 -9.72
CA ALA A 28 9.32 14.90 -11.12
C ALA A 28 9.40 16.42 -11.40
N GLU A 29 10.60 16.90 -11.72
CA GLU A 29 10.83 18.29 -12.16
C GLU A 29 10.49 18.49 -13.64
N ASP A 30 10.69 17.46 -14.47
CA ASP A 30 10.34 17.47 -15.89
C ASP A 30 8.82 17.41 -16.09
N GLN A 31 8.27 18.39 -16.82
CA GLN A 31 6.82 18.53 -17.00
C GLN A 31 6.21 17.44 -17.88
N GLU A 32 6.96 16.93 -18.87
CA GLU A 32 6.47 15.88 -19.76
C GLU A 32 6.39 14.56 -19.00
N LEU A 33 7.46 14.21 -18.28
CA LEU A 33 7.51 13.06 -17.39
C LEU A 33 6.40 13.12 -16.33
N ARG A 34 6.19 14.29 -15.73
CA ARG A 34 5.13 14.47 -14.73
C ARG A 34 3.74 14.18 -15.32
N GLN A 35 3.45 14.66 -16.52
CA GLN A 35 2.19 14.37 -17.21
C GLN A 35 2.06 12.88 -17.56
N THR A 36 3.14 12.24 -18.04
CA THR A 36 3.14 10.81 -18.32
C THR A 36 2.84 9.99 -17.06
N LEU A 37 3.48 10.29 -15.93
CA LEU A 37 3.24 9.61 -14.66
C LEU A 37 1.81 9.83 -14.16
N GLN A 38 1.24 11.03 -14.36
CA GLN A 38 -0.16 11.31 -14.05
C GLN A 38 -1.12 10.47 -14.91
N GLN A 39 -0.86 10.34 -16.20
CA GLN A 39 -1.65 9.48 -17.08
C GLN A 39 -1.59 8.02 -16.63
N MET A 40 -0.39 7.50 -16.35
CA MET A 40 -0.21 6.14 -15.83
C MET A 40 -0.96 5.94 -14.51
N ARG A 41 -0.97 6.93 -13.63
CA ARG A 41 -1.72 6.89 -12.37
C ARG A 41 -3.23 6.84 -12.60
N ASN A 42 -3.75 7.64 -13.52
CA ASN A 42 -5.18 7.64 -13.86
C ASN A 42 -5.62 6.29 -14.46
N ASP A 43 -4.78 5.71 -15.33
CA ASP A 43 -5.05 4.39 -15.93
C ASP A 43 -5.02 3.29 -14.87
N ALA A 44 -4.06 3.34 -13.93
CA ALA A 44 -3.99 2.43 -12.81
C ALA A 44 -5.20 2.54 -11.86
N GLU A 45 -5.70 3.75 -11.59
CA GLU A 45 -6.94 3.96 -10.81
C GLU A 45 -8.15 3.36 -11.52
N THR A 46 -8.22 3.48 -12.84
CA THR A 46 -9.29 2.87 -13.65
C THR A 46 -9.23 1.34 -13.55
N CYS A 47 -8.06 0.74 -13.78
CA CYS A 47 -7.87 -0.71 -13.63
C CYS A 47 -8.20 -1.21 -12.21
N GLN A 48 -7.81 -0.45 -11.18
CA GLN A 48 -8.12 -0.77 -9.79
C GLN A 48 -9.63 -0.86 -9.58
N HIS A 49 -10.37 0.14 -10.07
CA HIS A 49 -11.80 0.23 -9.90
C HIS A 49 -12.57 -0.88 -10.64
N GLU A 50 -12.13 -1.20 -11.86
CA GLU A 50 -12.67 -2.31 -12.64
C GLU A 50 -12.44 -3.65 -11.95
N LEU A 51 -11.21 -3.91 -11.51
CA LEU A 51 -10.85 -5.14 -10.81
C LEU A 51 -11.65 -5.28 -9.50
N TYR A 52 -11.78 -4.20 -8.74
CA TYR A 52 -12.60 -4.17 -7.53
C TYR A 52 -14.08 -4.48 -7.83
N THR A 53 -14.63 -3.90 -8.89
CA THR A 53 -16.02 -4.13 -9.31
C THR A 53 -16.25 -5.59 -9.71
N ILE A 54 -15.31 -6.17 -10.48
CA ILE A 54 -15.35 -7.59 -10.84
C ILE A 54 -15.27 -8.47 -9.59
N ALA A 55 -14.36 -8.16 -8.68
CA ALA A 55 -14.15 -8.90 -7.44
C ALA A 55 -15.39 -8.88 -6.52
N LYS A 56 -16.05 -7.72 -6.43
CA LYS A 56 -17.32 -7.53 -5.71
C LYS A 56 -18.45 -8.33 -6.34
N ASN A 57 -18.61 -8.27 -7.67
CA ASN A 57 -19.67 -8.97 -8.39
C ASN A 57 -19.52 -10.50 -8.32
N LYS A 58 -18.29 -11.00 -8.27
CA LYS A 58 -18.00 -12.43 -8.14
C LYS A 58 -18.07 -12.96 -6.70
N ASN A 59 -18.46 -12.13 -5.71
CA ASN A 59 -18.40 -12.46 -4.26
C ASN A 59 -17.00 -12.88 -3.78
N TYR A 60 -15.95 -12.64 -4.57
CA TYR A 60 -14.57 -12.93 -4.20
C TYR A 60 -13.96 -11.87 -3.29
N TYR A 61 -14.61 -10.72 -3.20
CA TYR A 61 -14.21 -9.63 -2.32
C TYR A 61 -15.35 -9.33 -1.36
N PRO A 62 -15.50 -10.09 -0.23
CA PRO A 62 -16.09 -9.47 0.94
C PRO A 62 -15.27 -8.20 1.20
N PRO A 63 -15.90 -7.02 1.39
CA PRO A 63 -15.17 -5.78 1.67
C PRO A 63 -14.15 -6.10 2.75
N SER A 64 -12.87 -5.80 2.49
CA SER A 64 -11.70 -6.21 3.30
C SER A 64 -12.15 -6.42 4.73
N GLN A 65 -12.19 -7.68 5.19
CA GLN A 65 -12.56 -7.99 6.57
C GLN A 65 -11.74 -7.01 7.43
N LYS A 66 -12.42 -6.24 8.29
CA LYS A 66 -11.76 -5.29 9.19
C LYS A 66 -10.53 -6.00 9.73
N ALA A 67 -9.33 -5.43 9.51
CA ALA A 67 -8.09 -5.97 10.02
C ALA A 67 -8.36 -6.45 11.43
N THR A 68 -8.10 -7.74 11.67
CA THR A 68 -8.44 -8.33 12.96
C THR A 68 -7.72 -7.50 14.03
N PRO A 69 -8.30 -7.34 15.24
CA PRO A 69 -7.63 -6.61 16.31
C PRO A 69 -6.18 -7.08 16.55
N GLU A 70 -5.91 -8.35 16.25
CA GLU A 70 -4.60 -9.01 16.32
C GLU A 70 -3.60 -8.48 15.27
N GLU A 71 -4.01 -8.30 14.01
CA GLU A 71 -3.17 -7.70 12.96
C GLU A 71 -2.88 -6.23 13.26
N ILE A 72 -3.88 -5.48 13.75
CA ILE A 72 -3.71 -4.08 14.17
C ILE A 72 -2.73 -3.99 15.35
N ASN A 73 -2.84 -4.89 16.32
CA ASN A 73 -1.93 -4.93 17.46
C ASN A 73 -0.52 -5.37 17.08
N SER A 74 -0.38 -6.29 16.12
CA SER A 74 0.92 -6.72 15.60
C SER A 74 1.63 -5.60 14.85
N LEU A 75 0.91 -4.86 14.00
CA LEU A 75 1.45 -3.68 13.31
C LEU A 75 1.79 -2.54 14.29
N ARG A 76 0.99 -2.34 15.35
CA ARG A 76 1.32 -1.40 16.43
C ARG A 76 2.55 -1.83 17.22
N GLY A 77 2.70 -3.13 17.50
CA GLY A 77 3.87 -3.70 18.16
C GLY A 77 5.14 -3.45 17.35
N ILE A 78 5.11 -3.75 16.05
CA ILE A 78 6.24 -3.50 15.14
C ILE A 78 6.54 -2.00 15.05
N ALA A 79 5.54 -1.14 14.86
CA ALA A 79 5.72 0.31 14.79
C ALA A 79 6.31 0.91 16.09
N SER A 80 5.92 0.37 17.26
CA SER A 80 6.45 0.80 18.57
C SER A 80 7.84 0.24 18.84
N GLN A 81 8.19 -0.90 18.26
CA GLN A 81 9.50 -1.53 18.44
C GLN A 81 10.56 -0.87 17.55
N VAL A 82 10.16 -0.38 16.37
CA VAL A 82 11.04 0.39 15.46
C VAL A 82 11.40 1.77 16.02
N SER A 83 10.54 2.38 16.86
CA SER A 83 10.84 3.68 17.49
C SER A 83 11.71 3.59 18.76
N GLY A 84 12.06 2.39 19.23
CA GLY A 84 12.78 2.18 20.50
C GLY A 84 14.26 1.80 20.40
N GLN A 85 14.79 1.45 19.22
CA GLN A 85 16.20 1.01 19.08
C GLN A 85 17.05 2.08 18.38
N GLY A 86 17.32 3.17 19.09
CA GLY A 86 18.29 4.18 18.66
C GLY A 86 19.01 4.92 19.79
N ALA A 87 18.68 4.66 21.05
CA ALA A 87 19.17 5.48 22.17
C ALA A 87 19.64 4.65 23.37
N GLN A 88 20.65 3.78 23.18
CA GLN A 88 21.47 3.34 24.31
C GLN A 88 22.88 2.95 23.88
N SER A 89 23.67 3.94 23.49
CA SER A 89 25.13 3.84 23.42
C SER A 89 25.70 5.16 23.93
N GLY A 90 26.02 5.22 25.23
CA GLY A 90 26.67 6.40 25.81
C GLY A 90 26.70 6.45 27.34
N MET A 91 27.83 6.02 27.90
CA MET A 91 28.49 6.61 29.07
C MET A 91 27.94 6.30 30.49
N SER A 92 28.49 5.25 31.12
CA SER A 92 28.61 5.17 32.58
C SER A 92 30.09 5.20 32.95
N GLY A 93 30.59 6.40 33.21
CA GLY A 93 31.90 6.66 33.80
C GLY A 93 31.72 7.62 34.96
N GLN A 94 31.65 7.08 36.17
CA GLN A 94 32.01 7.73 37.43
C GLN A 94 32.26 6.65 38.47
#